data_AF-A0A522SBL5-F1
#
_entry.id   AF-A0A522SBL5-F1
#
_cell.length_a   1.000
_cell.length_b   1.000
_cell.length_c   1.000
_cell.angle_alpha   90.00
_cell.angle_beta   90.00
_cell.angle_gamma   90.00
#
_symmetry.space_group_name_H-M   'P 1'
#
loop_
_entity.id
_entity.type
_entity.pdbx_description
1 polymer ?
#
loop_
_entity_poly.entity_id
_entity_poly.type
_entity_poly.pdbx_seq_one_letter_code
_entity_poly.pdbx_strand_id
1 'polypeptide(L)'
;MNTKGRAEDRTEANEAQIAVHWKEEGYYQPSKEFIAQANMADKGVRERFGEKNFPECFREYADMLTWFKPYKKVLDTSHPPFWKWFTGG
;
A
#
# COMPACT_ATOMS: atom_id res chain seq x y z
N MET A 1 21.76 -45.91 -35.98
CA MET A 1 20.54 -45.36 -35.33
C MET A 1 20.99 -44.34 -34.30
N ASN A 2 20.52 -43.09 -34.45
CA ASN A 2 20.95 -41.90 -33.72
C ASN A 2 20.34 -41.84 -32.32
N THR A 3 21.15 -41.60 -31.29
CA THR A 3 20.69 -40.99 -30.02
C THR A 3 21.62 -39.84 -29.69
N LYS A 4 21.26 -38.64 -30.17
CA LYS A 4 21.95 -37.38 -29.86
C LYS A 4 21.47 -36.87 -28.50
N GLY A 5 22.40 -36.29 -27.75
CA GLY A 5 22.28 -35.91 -26.35
C GLY A 5 21.16 -34.93 -26.03
N ARG A 6 20.60 -35.11 -24.84
CA ARG A 6 19.71 -34.17 -24.15
C ARG A 6 20.57 -33.34 -23.22
N ALA A 7 20.98 -32.16 -23.68
CA ALA A 7 21.42 -31.07 -22.82
C ALA A 7 21.31 -29.77 -23.63
N GLU A 8 20.74 -28.75 -22.99
CA GLU A 8 20.88 -27.32 -23.30
C GLU A 8 20.03 -26.76 -24.44
N ASP A 9 18.81 -26.35 -24.10
CA ASP A 9 18.30 -25.06 -24.57
C ASP A 9 17.25 -24.51 -23.58
N ARG A 10 17.71 -23.85 -22.51
CA ARG A 10 16.88 -22.97 -21.68
C ARG A 10 17.10 -21.54 -22.20
N THR A 11 16.68 -21.26 -23.42
CA THR A 11 16.76 -19.93 -24.03
C THR A 11 15.49 -19.14 -23.70
N GLU A 12 15.68 -18.18 -22.80
CA GLU A 12 15.18 -16.80 -22.85
C GLU A 12 13.77 -16.60 -23.41
N ALA A 13 12.79 -16.53 -22.50
CA ALA A 13 11.49 -15.95 -22.82
C ALA A 13 11.70 -14.48 -23.29
N ASN A 14 11.24 -14.17 -24.50
CA ASN A 14 11.31 -12.81 -25.08
C ASN A 14 10.36 -11.85 -24.34
N GLU A 15 10.68 -10.56 -24.25
CA GLU A 15 9.84 -9.51 -23.65
C GLU A 15 8.39 -9.57 -24.16
N ALA A 16 8.17 -9.85 -25.44
CA ALA A 16 6.84 -10.00 -26.02
C ALA A 16 6.06 -11.21 -25.46
N GLN A 17 6.74 -12.27 -25.02
CA GLN A 17 6.13 -13.42 -24.35
C GLN A 17 5.88 -13.13 -22.86
N ILE A 18 6.71 -12.28 -22.23
CA ILE A 18 6.53 -11.81 -20.85
C ILE A 18 5.38 -10.77 -20.76
N ALA A 19 5.27 -9.88 -21.75
CA ALA A 19 4.27 -8.81 -21.83
C ALA A 19 2.84 -9.29 -22.10
N VAL A 20 2.66 -10.55 -22.53
CA VAL A 20 1.32 -11.14 -22.78
C VAL A 20 0.55 -11.45 -21.49
N HIS A 21 1.24 -11.52 -20.34
CA HIS A 21 0.58 -11.66 -19.04
C HIS A 21 -0.03 -10.36 -18.48
N TRP A 22 0.05 -9.23 -19.20
CA TRP A 22 -0.68 -8.01 -18.83
C TRP A 22 -2.17 -8.02 -19.18
N LYS A 23 -2.68 -9.11 -19.78
CA LYS A 23 -4.10 -9.25 -20.13
C LYS A 23 -5.01 -9.74 -18.99
N GLU A 24 -4.46 -10.10 -17.83
CA GLU A 24 -5.25 -10.55 -16.68
C GLU A 24 -5.59 -9.40 -15.72
N GLU A 25 -6.26 -8.36 -16.22
CA GLU A 25 -6.90 -7.33 -15.37
C GLU A 25 -8.29 -7.78 -14.88
N GLY A 26 -8.39 -9.03 -14.41
CA GLY A 26 -9.58 -9.51 -13.73
C GLY A 26 -9.70 -8.83 -12.38
N TYR A 27 -10.71 -8.00 -12.17
CA TYR A 27 -11.03 -7.51 -10.82
C TYR A 27 -11.65 -8.65 -10.01
N TYR A 28 -10.93 -9.10 -8.98
CA TYR A 28 -11.44 -10.09 -8.04
C TYR A 28 -11.95 -9.39 -6.79
N GLN A 29 -13.25 -9.49 -6.55
CA GLN A 29 -13.84 -9.00 -5.31
C GLN A 29 -13.51 -9.97 -4.16
N PRO A 30 -13.18 -9.46 -2.96
CA PRO A 30 -12.95 -10.31 -1.81
C PRO A 30 -14.22 -11.07 -1.42
N SER A 31 -14.05 -12.27 -0.85
CA SER A 31 -15.18 -13.05 -0.34
C SER A 31 -15.88 -12.35 0.83
N LYS A 32 -17.15 -12.67 1.07
CA LYS A 32 -17.90 -12.10 2.21
C LYS A 32 -17.26 -12.42 3.56
N GLU A 33 -16.77 -13.65 3.72
CA GLU A 33 -16.04 -14.09 4.91
C GLU A 33 -14.78 -13.24 5.15
N PHE A 34 -14.04 -12.92 4.08
CA PHE A 34 -12.88 -12.06 4.18
C PHE A 34 -13.23 -10.61 4.56
N ILE A 35 -14.30 -10.06 3.99
CA ILE A 35 -14.75 -8.70 4.33
C ILE A 35 -15.21 -8.62 5.79
N ALA A 36 -15.85 -9.66 6.32
CA ALA A 36 -16.40 -9.66 7.67
C ALA A 36 -15.35 -9.50 8.79
N GLN A 37 -14.10 -9.86 8.50
CA GLN A 37 -12.96 -9.73 9.42
C GLN A 37 -12.10 -8.48 9.13
N ALA A 38 -12.59 -7.54 8.34
CA ALA A 38 -11.83 -6.33 8.05
C ALA A 38 -11.59 -5.49 9.32
N ASN A 39 -10.32 -5.18 9.62
CA ASN A 39 -9.95 -4.29 10.72
C ASN A 39 -10.55 -2.88 10.58
N MET A 40 -10.87 -2.49 9.35
CA MET A 40 -11.47 -1.20 9.01
C MET A 40 -12.64 -1.43 8.03
N ALA A 41 -13.83 -1.64 8.59
CA ALA A 41 -15.06 -1.87 7.82
C ALA A 41 -15.89 -0.59 7.58
N ASP A 42 -15.41 0.56 8.05
CA ASP A 42 -16.09 1.85 7.88
C ASP A 42 -16.11 2.27 6.40
N LYS A 43 -17.31 2.40 5.83
CA LYS A 43 -17.52 2.83 4.43
C LYS A 43 -17.03 4.26 4.18
N GLY A 44 -17.03 5.11 5.20
CA GLY A 44 -16.57 6.50 5.14
C GLY A 44 -15.06 6.66 5.27
N VAL A 45 -14.29 5.58 5.52
CA VAL A 45 -12.85 5.68 5.83
C VAL A 45 -12.08 6.43 4.74
N ARG A 46 -12.38 6.20 3.47
CA ARG A 46 -11.66 6.86 2.36
C ARG A 46 -11.91 8.37 2.31
N GLU A 47 -13.10 8.81 2.73
CA GLU A 47 -13.43 10.23 2.82
C GLU A 47 -12.79 10.85 4.06
N ARG A 48 -12.89 10.20 5.23
CA ARG A 48 -12.26 10.67 6.48
C ARG A 48 -10.75 10.86 6.34
N PHE A 49 -10.07 9.92 5.68
CA PHE A 49 -8.64 9.98 5.42
C PHE A 49 -8.26 10.61 4.06
N GLY A 50 -9.24 11.21 3.37
CA GLY A 50 -9.03 11.90 2.10
C GLY A 50 -8.31 13.25 2.26
N GLU A 51 -7.87 13.80 1.14
CA GLU A 51 -7.07 15.04 1.06
C GLU A 51 -7.72 16.24 1.77
N LYS A 52 -9.06 16.33 1.78
CA LYS A 52 -9.80 17.41 2.44
C LYS A 52 -9.53 17.50 3.94
N ASN A 53 -9.22 16.36 4.57
CA ASN A 53 -8.94 16.26 5.99
C ASN A 53 -7.44 16.15 6.27
N PHE A 54 -6.60 16.16 5.24
CA PHE A 54 -5.15 16.14 5.41
C PHE A 54 -4.67 17.47 6.02
N PRO A 55 -3.71 17.45 6.97
CA PRO A 55 -3.07 16.28 7.58
C PRO A 55 -3.81 15.75 8.82
N GLU A 56 -4.86 16.44 9.28
CA GLU A 56 -5.49 16.19 10.57
C GLU A 56 -6.17 14.83 10.70
N CYS A 57 -6.54 14.19 9.59
CA CYS A 57 -7.03 12.81 9.59
C CYS A 57 -6.05 11.83 10.26
N PHE A 58 -4.75 12.11 10.26
CA PHE A 58 -3.76 11.27 10.93
C PHE A 58 -3.80 11.35 12.46
N ARG A 59 -4.52 12.31 13.08
CA ARG A 59 -4.71 12.33 14.55
C ARG A 59 -5.39 11.07 15.06
N GLU A 60 -6.38 10.57 14.33
CA GLU A 60 -7.16 9.39 14.75
C GLU A 60 -6.25 8.21 15.09
N TYR A 61 -5.23 7.96 14.27
CA TYR A 61 -4.24 6.90 14.55
C TYR A 61 -3.17 7.33 15.56
N ALA A 62 -2.73 8.58 15.53
CA ALA A 62 -1.73 9.07 16.48
C ALA A 62 -2.24 8.99 17.93
N ASP A 63 -3.53 9.22 18.14
CA ASP A 63 -4.18 9.17 19.45
C ASP A 63 -4.36 7.74 19.97
N MET A 64 -4.25 6.72 19.10
CA MET A 64 -4.21 5.31 19.51
C MET A 64 -2.86 4.91 20.14
N LEU A 65 -1.81 5.70 19.92
CA LEU A 65 -0.48 5.43 20.45
C LEU A 65 -0.32 5.99 21.85
N THR A 66 0.46 5.29 22.68
CA THR A 66 0.87 5.82 23.98
C THR A 66 2.11 6.69 23.81
N TRP A 67 1.95 7.98 24.05
CA TRP A 67 3.04 8.95 23.96
C TRP A 67 3.67 9.19 25.32
N PHE A 68 5.00 9.28 25.38
CA PHE A 68 5.69 9.75 26.58
C PHE A 68 5.32 11.21 26.89
N LYS A 69 5.20 12.03 25.83
CA LYS A 69 4.69 13.39 25.91
C LYS A 69 3.68 13.62 24.77
N PRO A 70 2.54 14.29 25.02
CA PRO A 70 1.60 14.59 23.95
C PRO A 70 2.23 15.46 22.85
N TYR A 71 2.00 15.07 21.59
CA TYR A 71 2.33 15.90 20.44
C TYR A 71 1.39 17.12 20.36
N LYS A 72 1.84 18.18 19.70
CA LYS A 72 1.13 19.45 19.57
C LYS A 72 0.67 19.76 18.15
N LYS A 73 1.36 19.23 17.14
CA LYS A 73 1.07 19.50 15.73
C LYS A 73 1.28 18.23 14.92
N VAL A 74 0.31 17.87 14.09
CA VAL A 74 0.37 16.64 13.27
C VAL A 74 1.47 16.72 12.21
N LEU A 75 1.54 17.85 11.50
CA LEU A 75 2.52 18.07 10.46
C LEU A 75 3.00 19.52 10.49
N ASP A 76 4.31 19.70 10.53
CA ASP A 76 4.97 20.98 10.39
C ASP A 76 5.67 21.08 9.03
N THR A 77 5.14 21.94 8.15
CA THR A 77 5.64 22.16 6.79
C THR A 77 6.42 23.47 6.65
N SER A 78 6.70 24.18 7.75
CA SER A 78 7.22 25.55 7.70
C SER A 78 8.65 25.66 7.13
N HIS A 79 9.40 24.56 7.04
CA HIS A 79 10.78 24.53 6.52
C HIS A 79 10.99 23.41 5.49
N PRO A 80 10.46 23.52 4.26
CA PRO A 80 10.74 22.54 3.21
C PRO A 80 12.26 22.44 2.91
N PRO A 81 12.82 21.24 2.64
CA PRO A 81 12.15 19.93 2.54
C PRO A 81 12.03 19.18 3.88
N PHE A 82 12.33 19.82 5.01
CA PHE A 82 12.41 19.20 6.35
C PHE A 82 11.07 19.20 7.07
N TRP A 83 10.12 18.40 6.57
CA TRP A 83 8.83 18.22 7.22
C TRP A 83 8.96 17.40 8.51
N LYS A 84 8.21 17.81 9.54
CA LYS A 84 8.21 17.14 10.84
C LYS A 84 6.80 16.67 11.20
N TRP A 85 6.67 15.41 11.60
CA TRP A 85 5.41 14.83 12.01
C TRP A 85 5.30 14.80 13.54
N PHE A 86 4.09 14.99 14.07
CA PHE A 86 3.73 14.89 15.49
C PHE A 86 4.68 15.66 16.43
N THR A 87 4.96 16.93 16.10
CA THR A 87 5.98 17.70 16.84
C THR A 87 5.54 18.05 18.26
N GLY A 88 6.51 18.08 19.17
CA GLY A 88 6.32 18.48 20.57
C GLY A 88 6.06 17.33 21.54
N GLY A 89 5.80 16.12 21.02
CA GLY A 89 5.69 14.86 21.75
C GLY A 89 6.96 14.02 21.70
#